data_AF-A0A7W6DD92-F1
#
_entry.id   AF-A0A7W6DD92-F1
#
_cell.length_a   1.000
_cell.length_b   1.000
_cell.length_c   1.000
_cell.angle_alpha   90.00
_cell.angle_beta   90.00
_cell.angle_gamma   90.00
#
_symmetry.space_group_name_H-M   'P 1'
#
loop_
_entity.id
_entity.type
_entity.pdbx_description
1 polymer ?
#
loop_
_entity_poly.entity_id
_entity_poly.type
_entity_poly.pdbx_seq_one_letter_code
_entity_poly.pdbx_strand_id
1 'polypeptide(L)'
;MNANDPDQQGLCLASAIYFEAAHEPRAGQEAVARVVLNRTHDPAYPATICGVVWQGHERATGCQFSFTCDGSLARAPEPRSWARVVALARNVLDNAVSATAPLSTGPLARALHYHADYVRPRWRVSMTEVARIGRHIFYAPPGTAPDHPQPQRTVALVSEARDGGPPLVWGLRVEKIAADAEEGRRSIAGMTR
;
A
#
# COMPACT_ATOMS: atom_id res chain seq x y z
N MET A 1 9.66 -17.42 2.83
CA MET A 1 9.43 -16.32 3.80
C MET A 1 7.95 -16.25 4.10
N ASN A 2 7.61 -15.92 5.34
CA ASN A 2 6.25 -16.01 5.86
C ASN A 2 5.48 -14.74 5.49
N ALA A 3 4.42 -14.85 4.68
CA ALA A 3 3.56 -13.73 4.28
C ALA A 3 2.87 -13.01 5.45
N ASN A 4 3.05 -13.48 6.69
CA ASN A 4 2.60 -12.87 7.94
C ASN A 4 3.71 -12.15 8.73
N ASP A 5 4.96 -12.14 8.25
CA ASP A 5 6.07 -11.41 8.89
C ASP A 5 5.80 -9.88 8.82
N PRO A 6 5.69 -9.17 9.97
CA PRO A 6 5.42 -7.73 10.00
C PRO A 6 6.41 -6.90 9.16
N ASP A 7 7.68 -7.30 9.14
CA ASP A 7 8.70 -6.62 8.34
C ASP A 7 8.43 -6.81 6.84
N GLN A 8 8.03 -8.01 6.44
CA GLN A 8 7.65 -8.30 5.06
C GLN A 8 6.37 -7.54 4.65
N GLN A 9 5.36 -7.46 5.52
CA GLN A 9 4.13 -6.70 5.28
C GLN A 9 4.44 -5.21 5.06
N GLY A 10 5.33 -4.64 5.89
CA GLY A 10 5.79 -3.26 5.76
C GLY A 10 6.48 -2.99 4.41
N LEU A 11 7.30 -3.92 3.93
CA LEU A 11 7.94 -3.79 2.61
C LEU A 11 6.94 -3.90 1.45
N CYS A 12 5.97 -4.80 1.53
CA CYS A 12 4.90 -4.88 0.52
C CYS A 12 4.10 -3.57 0.47
N LEU A 13 3.74 -3.00 1.64
CA LEU A 13 3.04 -1.72 1.71
C LEU A 13 3.88 -0.57 1.15
N ALA A 14 5.15 -0.48 1.54
CA ALA A 14 6.07 0.54 1.03
C ALA A 14 6.25 0.46 -0.49
N SER A 15 6.30 -0.75 -1.04
CA SER A 15 6.39 -0.98 -2.49
C SER A 15 5.16 -0.43 -3.22
N ALA A 16 3.95 -0.75 -2.72
CA ALA A 16 2.73 -0.20 -3.29
C ALA A 16 2.72 1.34 -3.24
N ILE A 17 3.07 1.94 -2.10
CA ILE A 17 3.14 3.40 -1.97
C ILE A 17 4.16 3.99 -2.94
N TYR A 18 5.35 3.38 -3.07
CA TYR A 18 6.40 3.87 -3.95
C TYR A 18 5.94 3.94 -5.40
N PHE A 19 5.47 2.81 -5.94
CA PHE A 19 5.16 2.71 -7.35
C PHE A 19 3.87 3.43 -7.74
N GLU A 20 2.93 3.55 -6.81
CA GLU A 20 1.65 4.17 -7.09
C GLU A 20 1.64 5.67 -6.76
N ALA A 21 2.42 6.12 -5.78
CA ALA A 21 2.24 7.45 -5.18
C ALA A 21 3.53 8.16 -4.74
N ALA A 22 4.73 7.69 -5.10
CA ALA A 22 5.99 8.35 -4.66
C ALA A 22 6.07 9.86 -5.00
N HIS A 23 5.41 10.29 -6.08
CA HIS A 23 5.37 11.68 -6.54
C HIS A 23 4.09 12.42 -6.13
N GLU A 24 3.19 11.76 -5.40
CA GLU A 24 1.99 12.38 -4.86
C GLU A 24 2.30 13.11 -3.54
N PRO A 25 1.45 14.09 -3.14
CA PRO A 25 1.54 14.66 -1.79
C PRO A 25 1.41 13.58 -0.72
N ARG A 26 1.89 13.86 0.51
CA ARG A 26 1.86 12.88 1.62
C ARG A 26 0.47 12.27 1.86
N ALA A 27 -0.58 13.10 1.77
CA ALA A 27 -1.97 12.63 1.88
C ALA A 27 -2.35 11.61 0.79
N GLY A 28 -1.79 11.71 -0.42
CA GLY A 28 -2.02 10.75 -1.50
C GLY A 28 -1.30 9.41 -1.26
N GLN A 29 -0.08 9.46 -0.69
CA GLN A 29 0.66 8.27 -0.27
C GLN A 29 -0.07 7.53 0.86
N GLU A 30 -0.56 8.26 1.87
CA GLU A 30 -1.40 7.72 2.95
C GLU A 30 -2.71 7.14 2.40
N ALA A 31 -3.32 7.77 1.40
CA ALA A 31 -4.56 7.30 0.79
C ALA A 31 -4.38 5.97 0.03
N VAL A 32 -3.26 5.78 -0.68
CA VAL A 32 -2.94 4.47 -1.29
C VAL A 32 -2.73 3.41 -0.22
N ALA A 33 -1.97 3.73 0.83
CA ALA A 33 -1.75 2.81 1.95
C ALA A 33 -3.09 2.40 2.60
N ARG A 34 -4.00 3.37 2.77
CA ARG A 34 -5.35 3.15 3.30
C ARG A 34 -6.17 2.20 2.43
N VAL A 35 -6.13 2.33 1.10
CA VAL A 35 -6.82 1.41 0.19
C VAL A 35 -6.27 -0.02 0.33
N VAL A 36 -4.96 -0.19 0.44
CA VAL A 36 -4.34 -1.51 0.63
C VAL A 36 -4.84 -2.16 1.93
N LEU A 37 -4.85 -1.41 3.03
CA LEU A 37 -5.37 -1.91 4.31
C LEU A 37 -6.88 -2.21 4.25
N ASN A 38 -7.68 -1.33 3.66
CA ASN A 38 -9.12 -1.57 3.49
C ASN A 38 -9.39 -2.88 2.74
N ARG A 39 -8.58 -3.20 1.71
CA ARG A 39 -8.67 -4.47 0.99
C ARG A 39 -8.35 -5.66 1.89
N THR A 40 -7.37 -5.58 2.78
CA THR A 40 -7.12 -6.70 3.72
C THR A 40 -8.29 -7.00 4.66
N HIS A 41 -9.20 -6.03 4.86
CA HIS A 41 -10.41 -6.19 5.65
C HIS A 41 -11.63 -6.61 4.85
N ASP A 42 -11.60 -6.51 3.53
CA ASP A 42 -12.73 -6.82 2.65
C ASP A 42 -12.66 -8.28 2.15
N PRO A 43 -13.74 -9.08 2.29
CA PRO A 43 -13.76 -10.49 1.87
C PRO A 43 -13.46 -10.74 0.38
N ALA A 44 -13.60 -9.73 -0.49
CA ALA A 44 -13.29 -9.85 -1.92
C ALA A 44 -11.78 -9.86 -2.20
N TYR A 45 -10.93 -9.59 -1.21
CA TYR A 45 -9.48 -9.48 -1.37
C TYR A 45 -8.71 -10.41 -0.41
N PRO A 46 -7.41 -10.66 -0.68
CA PRO A 46 -6.54 -11.39 0.24
C PRO A 46 -6.44 -10.70 1.61
N ALA A 47 -6.31 -11.50 2.67
CA ALA A 47 -6.30 -11.00 4.05
C ALA A 47 -4.95 -10.40 4.50
N THR A 48 -3.91 -10.49 3.68
CA THR A 48 -2.57 -9.97 3.99
C THR A 48 -2.19 -8.83 3.04
N ILE A 49 -1.37 -7.89 3.50
CA ILE A 49 -0.94 -6.74 2.70
C ILE A 49 -0.18 -7.24 1.48
N CYS A 50 0.77 -8.15 1.69
CA CYS A 50 1.47 -8.79 0.60
C CYS A 50 0.53 -9.53 -0.37
N GLY A 51 -0.48 -10.24 0.12
CA GLY A 51 -1.48 -10.88 -0.73
C GLY A 51 -2.23 -9.88 -1.61
N VAL A 52 -2.60 -8.72 -1.07
CA VAL A 52 -3.24 -7.63 -1.83
C VAL A 52 -2.30 -7.02 -2.86
N VAL A 53 -1.07 -6.68 -2.46
CA VAL A 53 -0.10 -6.00 -3.32
C VAL A 53 0.32 -6.87 -4.51
N TRP A 54 0.47 -8.17 -4.28
CA TRP A 54 0.89 -9.14 -5.30
C TRP A 54 -0.28 -9.90 -5.95
N GLN A 55 -1.51 -9.45 -5.72
CA GLN A 55 -2.69 -10.12 -6.26
C GLN A 55 -2.63 -10.14 -7.80
N GLY A 56 -2.68 -11.34 -8.37
CA GLY A 56 -2.68 -11.55 -9.82
C GLY A 56 -1.32 -11.50 -10.49
N HIS A 57 -0.21 -11.34 -9.74
CA HIS A 57 1.12 -11.23 -10.35
C HIS A 57 1.57 -12.47 -11.15
N GLU A 58 1.04 -13.64 -10.83
CA GLU A 58 1.31 -14.90 -11.56
C GLU A 58 0.32 -15.15 -12.71
N ARG A 59 -0.72 -14.31 -12.87
CA ARG A 59 -1.81 -14.55 -13.82
C ARG A 59 -1.53 -13.84 -15.14
N ALA A 60 -1.83 -14.52 -16.25
CA ALA A 60 -1.80 -13.91 -17.59
C ALA A 60 -2.88 -12.83 -17.80
N THR A 61 -3.92 -12.81 -16.96
CA THR A 61 -5.08 -11.90 -17.08
C THR A 61 -4.82 -10.49 -16.56
N GLY A 62 -3.62 -10.21 -16.04
CA GLY A 62 -3.23 -8.91 -15.50
C GLY A 62 -3.15 -8.88 -13.97
N CYS A 63 -2.56 -7.79 -13.48
CA CYS A 63 -2.08 -7.65 -12.11
C CYS A 63 -2.80 -6.50 -11.40
N GLN A 64 -3.05 -6.66 -10.10
CA GLN A 64 -3.77 -5.65 -9.31
C GLN A 64 -3.00 -4.33 -9.20
N PHE A 65 -1.68 -4.40 -9.08
CA PHE A 65 -0.76 -3.27 -9.18
C PHE A 65 0.15 -3.51 -10.39
N SER A 66 0.27 -2.53 -11.30
CA SER A 66 0.95 -2.79 -12.59
C SER A 66 2.43 -3.09 -12.40
N PHE A 67 3.07 -2.47 -11.40
CA PHE A 67 4.50 -2.58 -11.14
C PHE A 67 4.95 -4.03 -10.87
N THR A 68 4.03 -4.90 -10.43
CA THR A 68 4.35 -6.31 -10.17
C THR A 68 4.54 -7.12 -11.46
N CYS A 69 4.19 -6.57 -12.62
CA CYS A 69 4.15 -7.28 -13.90
C CYS A 69 4.68 -6.49 -15.10
N ASP A 70 4.83 -5.17 -14.99
CA ASP A 70 5.30 -4.29 -16.08
C ASP A 70 6.83 -4.15 -16.15
N GLY A 71 7.57 -4.92 -15.33
CA GLY A 71 9.03 -4.87 -15.27
C GLY A 71 9.61 -3.71 -14.43
N SER A 72 8.78 -2.91 -13.77
CA SER A 72 9.22 -1.79 -12.92
C SER A 72 10.21 -2.23 -11.83
N LEU A 73 10.08 -3.46 -11.34
CA LEU A 73 10.97 -4.06 -10.35
C LEU A 73 12.41 -4.28 -10.84
N ALA A 74 12.68 -4.20 -12.14
CA ALA A 74 14.04 -4.29 -12.67
C ALA A 74 14.90 -3.06 -12.33
N ARG A 75 14.27 -1.94 -11.93
CA ARG A 75 14.95 -0.70 -11.58
C ARG A 75 14.94 -0.50 -10.07
N ALA A 76 16.11 -0.20 -9.50
CA ALA A 76 16.20 0.18 -8.09
C ALA A 76 15.43 1.49 -7.84
N PRO A 77 14.76 1.61 -6.68
CA PRO A 77 14.03 2.83 -6.34
C PRO A 77 15.01 3.97 -5.99
N GLU A 78 14.56 5.21 -6.15
CA GLU A 78 15.34 6.37 -5.73
C GLU A 78 15.48 6.35 -4.20
N PRO A 79 16.70 6.38 -3.64
CA PRO A 79 16.94 6.10 -2.22
C PRO A 79 16.14 6.97 -1.24
N ARG A 80 16.02 8.28 -1.51
CA ARG A 80 15.31 9.19 -0.59
C ARG A 80 13.81 8.92 -0.60
N SER A 81 13.24 8.72 -1.78
CA SER A 81 11.81 8.44 -1.96
C SER A 81 11.46 7.09 -1.36
N TRP A 82 12.32 6.09 -1.55
CA TRP A 82 12.20 4.79 -0.90
C TRP A 82 12.20 4.90 0.63
N ALA A 83 13.19 5.59 1.21
CA ALA A 83 13.27 5.78 2.65
C ALA A 83 12.03 6.48 3.22
N ARG A 84 11.48 7.48 2.51
CA ARG A 84 10.25 8.17 2.92
C ARG A 84 9.04 7.23 2.96
N VAL A 85 8.83 6.42 1.92
CA VAL A 85 7.66 5.53 1.86
C VAL A 85 7.79 4.33 2.82
N VAL A 86 9.01 3.87 3.10
CA VAL A 86 9.26 2.85 4.14
C VAL A 86 8.91 3.39 5.52
N ALA A 87 9.34 4.62 5.85
CA ALA A 87 8.97 5.25 7.11
C ALA A 87 7.45 5.48 7.21
N LEU A 88 6.80 5.87 6.10
CA LEU A 88 5.35 6.02 6.07
C LEU A 88 4.63 4.69 6.28
N ALA A 89 5.04 3.61 5.61
CA ALA A 89 4.45 2.29 5.75
C ALA A 89 4.50 1.81 7.20
N ARG A 90 5.65 1.96 7.88
CA ARG A 90 5.79 1.63 9.31
C ARG A 90 4.80 2.41 10.17
N ASN A 91 4.75 3.74 10.03
CA ASN A 91 3.82 4.58 10.78
C ASN A 91 2.35 4.19 10.56
N VAL A 92 1.97 3.85 9.32
CA VAL A 92 0.61 3.42 8.98
C VAL A 92 0.27 2.09 9.67
N LEU A 93 1.20 1.14 9.69
CA LEU A 93 1.02 -0.14 10.37
C LEU A 93 0.93 0.03 11.90
N ASP A 94 1.83 0.81 12.49
CA ASP A 94 1.83 1.08 13.93
C ASP A 94 0.51 1.72 14.38
N ASN A 95 -0.02 2.65 13.58
CA ASN A 95 -1.31 3.29 13.85
C ASN A 95 -2.50 2.35 13.65
N ALA A 96 -2.43 1.44 12.68
CA ALA A 96 -3.46 0.42 12.47
C ALA A 96 -3.50 -0.58 13.65
N VAL A 97 -2.33 -1.00 14.14
CA VAL A 97 -2.21 -1.89 15.31
C VAL A 97 -2.67 -1.20 16.59
N SER A 98 -2.27 0.06 16.79
CA SER A 98 -2.61 0.83 17.99
C SER A 98 -4.03 1.39 17.97
N ALA A 99 -4.78 1.21 16.87
CA ALA A 99 -6.09 1.80 16.62
C ALA A 99 -6.15 3.34 16.80
N THR A 100 -5.01 4.02 16.72
CA THR A 100 -4.87 5.48 16.89
C THR A 100 -5.39 6.27 15.69
N ALA A 101 -5.48 5.62 14.52
CA ALA A 101 -6.09 6.16 13.31
C ALA A 101 -7.05 5.12 12.70
N PRO A 102 -8.30 5.01 13.20
CA PRO A 102 -9.22 3.95 12.81
C PRO A 102 -9.39 3.85 11.29
N LEU A 103 -9.35 2.62 10.76
CA LEU A 103 -9.57 2.37 9.34
C LEU A 103 -11.00 2.72 8.87
N SER A 104 -11.92 2.88 9.81
CA SER A 104 -13.35 3.08 9.62
C SER A 104 -13.82 4.54 9.57
N THR A 105 -12.94 5.54 9.72
CA THR A 105 -13.34 6.96 9.79
C THR A 105 -12.83 7.78 8.61
N GLY A 106 -13.59 8.83 8.26
CA GLY A 106 -13.23 9.82 7.25
C GLY A 106 -13.56 9.41 5.80
N PRO A 107 -13.27 10.28 4.81
CA PRO A 107 -13.69 10.08 3.42
C PRO A 107 -13.16 8.79 2.77
N LEU A 108 -12.01 8.30 3.24
CA LEU A 108 -11.36 7.09 2.73
C LEU A 108 -11.72 5.82 3.50
N ALA A 109 -12.64 5.89 4.48
CA ALA A 109 -13.05 4.74 5.30
C ALA A 109 -13.49 3.53 4.46
N ARG A 110 -14.05 3.80 3.28
CA ARG A 110 -14.58 2.77 2.38
C ARG A 110 -13.91 2.71 1.01
N ALA A 111 -12.80 3.42 0.83
CA ALA A 111 -12.08 3.42 -0.42
C ALA A 111 -11.45 2.04 -0.68
N LEU A 112 -11.86 1.39 -1.78
CA LEU A 112 -11.31 0.11 -2.24
C LEU A 112 -10.64 0.23 -3.62
N HIS A 113 -10.89 1.33 -4.33
CA HIS A 113 -10.40 1.55 -5.69
C HIS A 113 -9.90 3.00 -5.83
N TYR A 114 -8.94 3.20 -6.73
CA TYR A 114 -8.55 4.53 -7.18
C TYR A 114 -8.05 4.46 -8.61
N HIS A 115 -7.98 5.61 -9.27
CA HIS A 115 -7.23 5.78 -10.51
C HIS A 115 -6.63 7.18 -10.57
N ALA A 116 -5.60 7.34 -11.40
CA ALA A 116 -5.05 8.65 -11.72
C ALA A 116 -5.97 9.39 -12.70
N ASP A 117 -6.07 10.71 -12.57
CA ASP A 117 -6.99 11.59 -13.33
C ASP A 117 -6.87 11.52 -14.86
N TYR A 118 -5.76 11.02 -15.38
CA TYR A 118 -5.50 10.79 -16.80
C TYR A 118 -5.95 9.42 -17.31
N VAL A 119 -6.45 8.53 -16.44
CA VAL A 119 -6.98 7.20 -16.79
C VAL A 119 -8.51 7.20 -16.67
N ARG A 120 -9.21 6.46 -17.52
CA ARG A 120 -10.68 6.35 -17.49
C ARG A 120 -11.14 4.89 -17.43
N PRO A 121 -11.08 4.25 -16.26
CA PRO A 121 -11.48 2.85 -16.14
C PRO A 121 -12.99 2.69 -16.23
N ARG A 122 -13.46 1.62 -16.90
CA ARG A 122 -14.91 1.34 -17.07
C ARG A 122 -15.63 1.13 -15.75
N TRP A 123 -15.00 0.48 -14.77
CA TRP A 123 -15.61 0.21 -13.46
C TRP A 123 -15.96 1.49 -12.67
N ARG A 124 -15.41 2.66 -13.03
CA ARG A 124 -15.65 3.90 -12.28
C ARG A 124 -17.12 4.34 -12.29
N VAL A 125 -17.87 3.99 -13.34
CA VAL A 125 -19.27 4.42 -13.49
C VAL A 125 -20.22 3.69 -12.54
N SER A 126 -19.81 2.54 -12.01
CA SER A 126 -20.58 1.74 -11.07
C SER A 126 -20.14 1.92 -9.61
N MET A 127 -19.31 2.93 -9.33
CA MET A 127 -18.72 3.18 -8.00
C MET A 127 -19.05 4.59 -7.50
N THR A 128 -18.98 4.79 -6.19
CA THR A 128 -19.13 6.11 -5.56
C THR A 128 -17.76 6.75 -5.39
N GLU A 129 -17.56 7.94 -5.97
CA GLU A 129 -16.36 8.75 -5.72
C GLU A 129 -16.41 9.31 -4.29
N VAL A 130 -15.33 9.10 -3.52
CA VAL A 130 -15.28 9.48 -2.10
C VAL A 130 -14.22 10.54 -1.78
N ALA A 131 -13.18 10.66 -2.60
CA ALA A 131 -12.15 11.67 -2.44
C ALA A 131 -11.35 11.91 -3.73
N ARG A 132 -10.75 13.10 -3.84
CA ARG A 132 -9.69 13.41 -4.80
C ARG A 132 -8.49 13.96 -4.03
N ILE A 133 -7.34 13.32 -4.17
CA ILE A 133 -6.12 13.70 -3.45
C ILE A 133 -4.96 13.63 -4.42
N GLY A 134 -4.31 14.77 -4.66
CA GLY A 134 -3.33 14.89 -5.74
C GLY A 134 -3.95 14.52 -7.08
N ARG A 135 -3.32 13.60 -7.81
CA ARG A 135 -3.81 13.09 -9.10
C ARG A 135 -4.76 11.92 -8.96
N HIS A 136 -4.96 11.39 -7.76
CA HIS A 136 -5.79 10.22 -7.53
C HIS A 136 -7.22 10.56 -7.19
N ILE A 137 -8.13 9.77 -7.77
CA ILE A 137 -9.56 9.80 -7.50
C ILE A 137 -9.93 8.46 -6.86
N PHE A 138 -10.47 8.51 -5.64
CA PHE A 138 -10.75 7.35 -4.80
C PHE A 138 -12.23 6.99 -4.83
N TYR A 139 -12.52 5.69 -4.76
CA TYR A 139 -13.85 5.14 -4.93
C TYR A 139 -14.17 4.05 -3.91
N ALA A 140 -15.43 4.04 -3.49
CA ALA A 140 -16.05 2.99 -2.71
C ALA A 140 -17.14 2.28 -3.54
N PRO A 141 -17.55 1.05 -3.15
CA PRO A 141 -18.73 0.41 -3.74
C PRO A 141 -19.97 1.33 -3.69
N PRO A 142 -20.97 1.11 -4.55
CA PRO A 142 -22.20 1.91 -4.50
C PRO A 142 -23.00 1.62 -3.22
N GLY A 143 -23.72 2.63 -2.72
CA GLY A 143 -24.56 2.50 -1.52
C GLY A 143 -23.80 2.52 -0.19
N THR A 144 -22.51 2.85 -0.22
CA THR A 144 -21.67 2.94 0.97
C THR A 144 -21.77 4.34 1.57
N ALA A 145 -22.65 4.55 2.55
CA ALA A 145 -22.68 5.80 3.29
C ALA A 145 -21.38 5.98 4.12
N PRO A 146 -20.88 7.21 4.34
CA PRO A 146 -19.64 7.48 5.07
C PRO A 146 -19.65 6.98 6.53
N ASP A 147 -20.83 6.75 7.09
CA ASP A 147 -21.12 6.39 8.48
C ASP A 147 -21.48 4.90 8.68
N HIS A 148 -21.54 4.10 7.62
CA HIS A 148 -21.73 2.65 7.75
C HIS A 148 -20.39 1.92 7.96
N PRO A 149 -20.19 1.24 9.12
CA PRO A 149 -18.96 0.52 9.39
C PRO A 149 -18.75 -0.61 8.37
N GLN A 150 -17.53 -0.73 7.85
CA GLN A 150 -17.15 -1.88 7.02
C GLN A 150 -17.33 -3.17 7.82
N PRO A 151 -17.77 -4.28 7.20
CA PRO A 151 -17.72 -5.59 7.83
C PRO A 151 -16.27 -5.90 8.18
N GLN A 152 -15.97 -5.97 9.47
CA GLN A 152 -14.59 -6.08 9.94
C GLN A 152 -14.23 -7.56 9.98
N ARG A 153 -13.34 -8.00 9.08
CA ARG A 153 -12.49 -9.15 9.42
C ARG A 153 -11.47 -8.65 10.45
N THR A 154 -11.31 -9.38 11.55
CA THR A 154 -10.13 -9.23 12.41
C THR A 154 -8.92 -9.37 11.51
N VAL A 155 -7.99 -8.39 11.51
CA VAL A 155 -6.74 -8.56 10.77
C VAL A 155 -6.10 -9.82 11.30
N ALA A 156 -6.05 -10.86 10.48
CA ALA A 156 -5.11 -11.93 10.69
C ALA A 156 -3.74 -11.36 10.34
N LEU A 157 -3.17 -10.54 11.25
CA LEU A 157 -1.72 -10.30 11.25
C LEU A 157 -0.99 -11.65 11.46
N VAL A 158 -1.72 -12.66 11.93
CA VAL A 158 -1.30 -14.05 12.12
C VAL A 158 -2.50 -14.96 11.85
N SER A 159 -2.65 -15.45 10.61
CA SER A 159 -3.31 -16.74 10.37
C SER A 159 -2.67 -17.43 9.17
N GLU A 160 -2.58 -18.75 9.27
CA GLU A 160 -1.76 -19.64 8.44
C GLU A 160 -1.90 -19.42 6.93
N ALA A 161 -0.77 -19.16 6.28
CA ALA A 161 -0.68 -19.05 4.83
C ALA A 161 -0.77 -20.45 4.18
N ARG A 162 -1.58 -20.56 3.11
CA ARG A 162 -1.38 -21.60 2.10
C ARG A 162 -0.38 -21.09 1.07
N ASP A 163 0.51 -21.99 0.65
CA ASP A 163 1.78 -21.73 -0.03
C ASP A 163 1.73 -20.82 -1.26
N GLY A 164 2.79 -20.01 -1.43
CA GLY A 164 3.00 -19.10 -2.57
C GLY A 164 3.35 -17.66 -2.19
N GLY A 165 4.18 -17.45 -1.16
CA GLY A 165 4.56 -16.11 -0.69
C GLY A 165 5.14 -15.22 -1.80
N PRO A 166 4.92 -13.89 -1.76
CA PRO A 166 5.30 -12.99 -2.84
C PRO A 166 6.82 -12.96 -3.07
N PRO A 167 7.27 -12.60 -4.27
CA PRO A 167 8.69 -12.47 -4.57
C PRO A 167 9.34 -11.37 -3.73
N LEU A 168 10.61 -11.58 -3.39
CA LEU A 168 11.44 -10.58 -2.73
C LEU A 168 11.51 -9.32 -3.60
N VAL A 169 11.05 -8.20 -3.07
CA VAL A 169 11.33 -6.90 -3.66
C VAL A 169 12.82 -6.60 -3.47
N TRP A 170 13.58 -6.66 -4.57
CA TRP A 170 15.03 -6.35 -4.63
C TRP A 170 15.95 -7.13 -3.67
N GLY A 171 15.51 -8.29 -3.16
CA GLY A 171 16.31 -9.07 -2.19
C GLY A 171 16.54 -8.37 -0.85
N LEU A 172 15.77 -7.33 -0.51
CA LEU A 172 15.99 -6.50 0.66
C LEU A 172 15.31 -7.09 1.92
N ARG A 173 16.08 -7.27 3.00
CA ARG A 173 15.55 -7.31 4.37
C ARG A 173 15.44 -5.89 4.91
N VAL A 174 14.40 -5.63 5.70
CA VAL A 174 14.11 -4.34 6.35
C VAL A 174 15.33 -3.73 7.05
N GLU A 175 16.18 -4.59 7.61
CA GLU A 175 17.39 -4.26 8.36
C GLU A 175 18.41 -3.48 7.51
N LYS A 176 18.63 -3.89 6.24
CA LYS A 176 19.59 -3.23 5.35
C LYS A 176 19.10 -1.85 4.92
N ILE A 177 17.79 -1.70 4.73
CA ILE A 177 17.15 -0.44 4.32
C ILE A 177 17.20 0.61 5.43
N ALA A 178 17.02 0.20 6.69
CA ALA A 178 17.16 1.12 7.83
C ALA A 178 18.58 1.65 7.95
N ALA A 179 19.59 0.80 7.72
CA ALA A 179 20.99 1.20 7.70
C ALA A 179 21.30 2.17 6.54
N ASP A 180 20.85 1.87 5.32
CA ASP A 180 21.07 2.71 4.15
C ASP A 180 20.35 4.08 4.26
N ALA A 181 19.19 4.13 4.92
CA ALA A 181 18.45 5.38 5.20
C ALA A 181 19.07 6.22 6.34
N GLU A 182 19.77 5.59 7.29
CA GLU A 182 20.55 6.25 8.34
C GLU A 182 21.85 6.85 7.75
N GLU A 183 22.54 6.09 6.91
CA GLU A 183 23.71 6.50 6.13
C GLU A 183 23.39 7.69 5.21
N GLY A 184 22.26 7.62 4.49
CA GLY A 184 21.77 8.71 3.65
C GLY A 184 21.44 9.98 4.44
N ARG A 185 20.91 9.88 5.67
CA ARG A 185 20.69 11.03 6.56
C ARG A 185 22.02 11.64 7.04
N ARG A 186 23.01 10.81 7.38
CA ARG A 186 24.35 11.27 7.82
C ARG A 186 25.13 11.95 6.69
N SER A 187 25.04 11.43 5.47
CA SER A 187 25.70 12.00 4.29
C SER A 187 25.14 13.39 3.93
N ILE A 188 23.82 13.60 4.01
CA ILE A 188 23.20 14.90 3.76
C ILE A 188 23.56 15.92 4.87
N ALA A 189 23.59 15.48 6.13
CA ALA A 189 24.03 16.32 7.25
C ALA A 189 25.53 16.69 7.18
N GLY A 190 26.36 15.90 6.49
CA GLY A 190 27.77 16.20 6.23
C GLY A 190 28.03 17.17 5.07
N MET A 191 27.04 17.42 4.22
CA MET A 191 27.18 18.24 2.99
C MET A 191 26.76 19.71 3.18
N THR A 192 26.43 20.11 4.41
CA THR A 192 26.02 21.47 4.81
C THR A 192 27.13 22.28 5.51
N ARG A 193 28.41 22.00 5.20
CA ARG A 193 29.56 22.81 5.63
C ARG A 193 30.33 23.36 4.45
#